data_AF-A0A345QQF8-F1
#
_entry.id   AF-A0A345QQF8-F1
#
_cell.length_a   1.000
_cell.length_b   1.000
_cell.length_c   1.000
_cell.angle_alpha   90.00
_cell.angle_beta   90.00
_cell.angle_gamma   90.00
#
_symmetry.space_group_name_H-M   'P 1'
#
loop_
_entity.id
_entity.type
_entity.pdbx_description
1 polymer ?
#
loop_
_entity_poly.entity_id
_entity_poly.type
_entity_poly.pdbx_seq_one_letter_code
_entity_poly.pdbx_strand_id
1 'polypeptide(L)'
;MIQDINNGVAKYVATFLLVNMMSSAAQSQDLTLPQDGAEPVILPLVGIHWAQVRPSELLEVFVGPAESCCEGRIAITGQYTRTDDALTFLPAFGFETGQDYVARIRIPEANDDFVSFSIPPDGLAVDALVTATYPSGDILPENVLRFYIHFSTPMSPQVAFDYIKLRDAAGNVDNAAFMRFKQELWNEERTRLTVLIDPGRIKREVATNVELGPALRAGQLYTLSVDGGWPSADGASVLPPFSRTFSVSLALRERPDVSLWQATVPCVGTTDSLYIAFDRPFDRHLLSKDIQVAAGDGQIVDGTVHVGEGETSWSFTPNDAWTQSELVVHASTELEDVAGNNFHDLLDHLETTADTEVATSALPINLNSCSQ
;
A
#
# COMPACT_ATOMS: atom_id res chain seq x y z
N MET A 1 -14.36 84.37 -7.18
CA MET A 1 -13.27 85.09 -6.50
C MET A 1 -12.09 84.11 -6.50
N ILE A 2 -11.47 83.90 -7.68
CA ILE A 2 -10.21 84.55 -8.15
C ILE A 2 -9.02 83.95 -7.38
N GLN A 3 -8.37 82.90 -7.92
CA GLN A 3 -7.07 82.89 -8.67
C GLN A 3 -5.87 82.75 -7.69
N ASP A 4 -4.75 82.06 -7.93
CA ASP A 4 -4.01 81.57 -9.12
C ASP A 4 -2.88 80.61 -8.62
N ILE A 5 -2.61 79.44 -9.22
CA ILE A 5 -1.62 79.10 -10.28
C ILE A 5 -0.26 78.51 -9.81
N ASN A 6 0.02 77.31 -10.36
CA ASN A 6 1.29 76.68 -10.81
C ASN A 6 2.31 75.93 -9.92
N ASN A 7 2.49 74.67 -10.37
CA ASN A 7 3.71 73.97 -10.81
C ASN A 7 4.67 73.31 -9.82
N GLY A 8 4.91 72.01 -10.06
CA GLY A 8 6.26 71.54 -10.37
C GLY A 8 6.88 70.48 -9.45
N VAL A 9 6.74 69.21 -9.86
CA VAL A 9 7.76 68.12 -9.90
C VAL A 9 8.99 68.25 -8.99
N ALA A 10 9.24 67.25 -8.12
CA ALA A 10 10.47 66.43 -8.13
C ALA A 10 10.49 65.36 -7.03
N LYS A 11 10.74 64.11 -7.44
CA LYS A 11 11.08 62.95 -6.61
C LYS A 11 12.46 63.14 -5.97
N TYR A 12 12.64 62.70 -4.72
CA TYR A 12 13.95 62.30 -4.21
C TYR A 12 13.84 61.01 -3.38
N VAL A 13 14.64 60.03 -3.79
CA VAL A 13 14.93 58.76 -3.13
C VAL A 13 16.01 59.02 -2.07
N ALA A 14 15.79 58.59 -0.85
CA ALA A 14 16.78 58.65 0.22
C ALA A 14 17.29 57.23 0.53
N THR A 15 18.58 57.03 0.24
CA THR A 15 19.37 55.84 0.56
C THR A 15 19.64 55.80 2.06
N PHE A 16 19.23 54.72 2.75
CA PHE A 16 19.65 54.43 4.11
C PHE A 16 20.71 53.32 4.10
N LEU A 17 21.93 53.66 4.49
CA LEU A 17 23.00 52.72 4.81
C LEU A 17 22.72 52.13 6.20
N LEU A 18 22.52 50.80 6.26
CA LEU A 18 22.57 50.03 7.49
C LEU A 18 23.90 49.27 7.53
N VAL A 19 24.71 49.62 8.52
CA VAL A 19 25.97 48.98 8.86
C VAL A 19 25.66 47.62 9.49
N ASN A 20 25.96 46.53 8.79
CA ASN A 20 25.91 45.19 9.37
C ASN A 20 27.18 44.96 10.20
N MET A 21 27.00 44.71 11.49
CA MET A 21 28.02 44.11 12.34
C MET A 21 28.32 42.70 11.83
N MET A 22 29.57 42.47 11.43
CA MET A 22 30.08 41.15 11.12
C MET A 22 30.06 40.29 12.39
N SER A 23 29.07 39.40 12.48
CA SER A 23 29.21 38.17 13.25
C SER A 23 30.04 37.22 12.39
N SER A 24 31.14 36.72 12.92
CA SER A 24 32.00 35.71 12.31
C SER A 24 31.16 34.50 11.93
N ALA A 25 30.91 34.31 10.63
CA ALA A 25 30.32 33.08 10.12
C ALA A 25 31.32 31.94 10.34
N ALA A 26 30.93 30.95 11.13
CA ALA A 26 31.55 29.64 11.06
C ALA A 26 31.32 29.13 9.63
N GLN A 27 32.40 28.81 8.93
CA GLN A 27 32.35 28.30 7.58
C GLN A 27 31.82 26.86 7.67
N SER A 28 30.54 26.65 7.31
CA SER A 28 29.99 25.29 7.16
C SER A 28 30.87 24.57 6.14
N GLN A 29 31.40 23.41 6.50
CA GLN A 29 32.09 22.57 5.52
C GLN A 29 31.01 21.92 4.68
N ASP A 30 30.85 22.38 3.44
CA ASP A 30 29.82 21.86 2.53
C ASP A 30 30.09 20.37 2.26
N LEU A 31 29.24 19.51 2.82
CA LEU A 31 29.17 18.10 2.45
C LEU A 31 28.68 17.98 1.01
N THR A 32 29.25 17.04 0.25
CA THR A 32 28.57 16.53 -0.93
C THR A 32 27.62 15.43 -0.47
N LEU A 33 26.32 15.69 -0.66
CA LEU A 33 25.25 14.79 -0.25
C LEU A 33 24.83 13.91 -1.44
N PRO A 34 24.51 12.64 -1.19
CA PRO A 34 24.08 11.70 -2.23
C PRO A 34 22.78 12.15 -2.89
N GLN A 35 22.68 11.96 -4.20
CA GLN A 35 21.48 12.17 -5.00
C GLN A 35 20.74 10.87 -5.30
N ASP A 36 21.41 9.72 -5.12
CA ASP A 36 20.82 8.38 -5.21
C ASP A 36 21.20 7.52 -3.99
N GLY A 37 20.54 6.37 -3.84
CA GLY A 37 20.75 5.48 -2.70
C GLY A 37 22.14 4.82 -2.65
N ALA A 38 22.86 4.74 -3.76
CA ALA A 38 24.17 4.10 -3.87
C ALA A 38 25.33 5.11 -3.76
N GLU A 39 25.05 6.41 -3.85
CA GLU A 39 26.05 7.46 -3.73
C GLU A 39 26.54 7.66 -2.28
N PRO A 40 27.81 8.06 -2.09
CA PRO A 40 28.36 8.29 -0.77
C PRO A 40 28.07 9.70 -0.23
N VAL A 41 28.21 9.86 1.08
CA VAL A 41 28.37 11.17 1.72
C VAL A 41 29.87 11.55 1.67
N ILE A 42 30.20 12.73 1.16
CA ILE A 42 31.60 13.17 1.01
C ILE A 42 31.84 14.44 1.82
N LEU A 43 32.78 14.36 2.76
CA LEU A 43 33.30 15.48 3.53
C LEU A 43 34.62 15.97 2.93
N PRO A 44 34.69 17.17 2.35
CA PRO A 44 35.94 17.75 1.87
C PRO A 44 36.90 18.06 3.03
N LEU A 45 38.15 17.61 2.92
CA LEU A 45 39.20 17.82 3.91
C LEU A 45 40.10 19.00 3.50
N VAL A 46 39.50 20.16 3.20
CA VAL A 46 40.27 21.32 2.73
C VAL A 46 41.01 21.99 3.90
N GLY A 47 42.35 22.01 3.82
CA GLY A 47 43.19 22.88 4.65
C GLY A 47 43.43 22.43 6.10
N ILE A 48 43.06 21.19 6.46
CA ILE A 48 43.19 20.70 7.84
C ILE A 48 43.88 19.33 7.87
N HIS A 49 44.88 19.19 8.75
CA HIS A 49 45.75 18.01 8.83
C HIS A 49 45.16 16.94 9.75
N TRP A 50 44.14 16.21 9.28
CA TRP A 50 43.39 15.24 10.11
C TRP A 50 44.07 13.86 10.30
N ALA A 51 45.37 13.74 10.01
CA ALA A 51 46.03 12.45 9.76
C ALA A 51 45.97 11.43 10.92
N GLN A 52 45.50 11.84 12.12
CA GLN A 52 45.47 11.00 13.32
C GLN A 52 44.07 10.68 13.87
N VAL A 53 42.98 11.22 13.30
CA VAL A 53 41.61 10.95 13.78
C VAL A 53 40.95 9.84 12.96
N ARG A 54 40.20 8.95 13.62
CA ARG A 54 39.50 7.86 12.94
C ARG A 54 38.36 8.42 12.07
N PRO A 55 38.19 7.96 10.82
CA PRO A 55 37.09 8.39 9.95
C PRO A 55 35.70 8.37 10.58
N SER A 56 35.39 7.30 11.31
CA SER A 56 34.11 7.11 12.00
C SER A 56 33.91 8.02 13.22
N GLU A 57 34.96 8.71 13.68
CA GLU A 57 34.83 9.74 14.71
C GLU A 57 34.54 11.10 14.09
N LEU A 58 35.00 11.34 12.86
CA LEU A 58 34.85 12.60 12.12
C LEU A 58 33.52 12.74 11.41
N LEU A 59 33.00 11.66 10.81
CA LEU A 59 31.75 11.66 10.06
C LEU A 59 30.91 10.44 10.44
N GLU A 60 29.70 10.67 10.93
CA GLU A 60 28.71 9.62 11.22
C GLU A 60 27.39 10.00 10.55
N VAL A 61 26.68 9.01 10.03
CA VAL A 61 25.37 9.21 9.43
C VAL A 61 24.33 8.47 10.24
N PHE A 62 23.18 9.09 10.52
CA PHE A 62 22.10 8.52 11.32
C PHE A 62 20.78 8.57 10.56
N VAL A 63 19.87 7.67 10.89
CA VAL A 63 18.49 7.67 10.38
C VAL A 63 17.59 8.52 11.27
N GLY A 64 16.76 9.35 10.65
CA GLY A 64 15.74 10.19 11.28
C GLY A 64 16.06 11.69 11.27
N PRO A 65 15.19 12.53 11.87
CA PRO A 65 15.31 13.98 11.78
C PRO A 65 16.36 14.56 12.74
N ALA A 66 17.01 15.66 12.33
CA ALA A 66 18.07 16.35 13.08
C ALA A 66 17.68 16.73 14.51
N GLU A 67 16.42 17.12 14.73
CA GLU A 67 15.88 17.51 16.03
C GLU A 67 16.03 16.44 17.12
N SER A 68 16.15 15.18 16.69
CA SER A 68 16.16 14.01 17.55
C SER A 68 17.47 13.21 17.48
N CYS A 69 18.47 13.75 16.77
CA CYS A 69 19.80 13.17 16.61
C CYS A 69 20.79 13.76 17.63
N CYS A 70 21.83 13.08 18.10
CA CYS A 70 22.19 11.68 17.84
C CYS A 70 22.48 10.90 19.13
N GLU A 71 22.09 11.45 20.29
CA GLU A 71 22.35 10.84 21.59
C GLU A 71 21.58 9.52 21.74
N GLY A 72 22.28 8.44 22.09
CA GLY A 72 21.70 7.10 22.24
C GLY A 72 21.33 6.38 20.93
N ARG A 73 21.62 6.97 19.76
CA ARG A 73 21.39 6.35 18.45
C ARG A 73 22.62 5.61 17.92
N ILE A 74 22.37 4.65 17.06
CA ILE A 74 23.40 3.89 16.35
C ILE A 74 23.59 4.53 14.97
N ALA A 75 24.84 4.88 14.63
CA ALA A 75 25.17 5.36 13.30
C ALA A 75 25.02 4.24 12.27
N ILE A 76 24.63 4.61 11.05
CA ILE A 76 24.52 3.71 9.91
C ILE A 76 25.89 3.06 9.68
N THR A 77 25.88 1.73 9.52
CA THR A 77 27.10 0.99 9.22
C THR A 77 27.48 1.19 7.76
N GLY A 78 28.76 1.41 7.49
CA GLY A 78 29.27 1.63 6.14
C GLY A 78 30.79 1.55 6.06
N GLN A 79 31.30 1.77 4.85
CA GLN A 79 32.72 1.82 4.55
C GLN A 79 33.20 3.27 4.47
N TYR A 80 34.37 3.52 5.03
CA TYR A 80 35.04 4.81 4.95
C TYR A 80 36.25 4.72 4.03
N THR A 81 36.32 5.60 3.05
CA THR A 81 37.51 5.78 2.20
C THR A 81 38.03 7.18 2.41
N ARG A 82 39.34 7.30 2.64
CA ARG A 82 39.96 8.59 2.91
C ARG A 82 41.06 8.88 1.89
N THR A 83 41.04 10.09 1.36
CA THR A 83 42.09 10.66 0.50
C THR A 83 42.67 11.91 1.18
N ASP A 84 43.61 12.57 0.51
CA ASP A 84 44.18 13.84 0.99
C ASP A 84 43.14 14.98 0.97
N ASP A 85 42.17 14.90 0.06
CA ASP A 85 41.20 15.97 -0.20
C ASP A 85 39.81 15.69 0.37
N ALA A 86 39.48 14.45 0.73
CA ALA A 86 38.13 14.07 1.15
C ALA A 86 38.07 12.84 2.07
N LEU A 87 37.02 12.80 2.88
CA LEU A 87 36.54 11.61 3.56
C LEU A 87 35.20 11.20 2.96
N THR A 88 35.11 9.96 2.48
CA THR A 88 33.92 9.40 1.85
C THR A 88 33.33 8.32 2.73
N PHE A 89 32.03 8.39 2.99
CA PHE A 89 31.25 7.35 3.66
C PHE A 89 30.24 6.73 2.69
N LEU A 90 30.34 5.43 2.48
CA LEU A 90 29.41 4.63 1.69
C LEU A 90 28.65 3.67 2.61
N PRO A 91 27.32 3.75 2.75
CA PRO A 91 26.59 2.88 3.66
C PRO A 91 26.62 1.42 3.19
N ALA A 92 26.54 0.47 4.11
CA ALA A 92 26.55 -0.96 3.80
C ALA A 92 25.26 -1.40 3.08
N PHE A 93 24.17 -0.68 3.31
CA PHE A 93 22.91 -0.75 2.57
C PHE A 93 22.62 0.65 2.08
N GLY A 94 22.25 0.80 0.81
CA GLY A 94 22.02 2.11 0.20
C GLY A 94 20.97 2.94 0.92
N PHE A 95 21.05 4.26 0.77
CA PHE A 95 20.05 5.19 1.33
C PHE A 95 18.69 4.98 0.67
N GLU A 96 17.64 4.90 1.49
CA GLU A 96 16.26 4.87 1.04
C GLU A 96 15.76 6.27 0.61
N THR A 97 15.06 6.31 -0.52
CA THR A 97 14.32 7.50 -1.00
C THR A 97 13.30 7.99 0.02
N GLY A 98 13.24 9.31 0.24
CA GLY A 98 12.29 9.93 1.17
C GLY A 98 12.56 9.71 2.66
N GLN A 99 13.55 8.88 3.01
CA GLN A 99 13.99 8.71 4.39
C GLN A 99 14.88 9.89 4.80
N ASP A 100 14.61 10.46 5.97
CA ASP A 100 15.46 11.50 6.57
C ASP A 100 16.74 10.89 7.14
N TYR A 101 17.86 11.56 6.85
CA TYR A 101 19.18 11.26 7.39
C TYR A 101 19.84 12.51 7.97
N VAL A 102 20.77 12.30 8.89
CA VAL A 102 21.59 13.35 9.48
C VAL A 102 23.05 12.92 9.44
N ALA A 103 23.89 13.70 8.77
CA ALA A 103 25.33 13.60 8.87
C ALA A 103 25.84 14.47 10.02
N ARG A 104 26.46 13.84 11.02
CA ARG A 104 27.17 14.52 12.11
C ARG A 104 28.66 14.60 11.75
N ILE A 105 29.17 15.82 11.68
CA ILE A 105 30.59 16.10 11.49
C ILE A 105 31.18 16.51 12.83
N ARG A 106 32.25 15.84 13.26
CA ARG A 106 33.00 16.23 14.46
C ARG A 106 34.39 16.69 14.11
N ILE A 107 34.64 17.95 14.40
CA ILE A 107 35.95 18.58 14.26
C ILE A 107 36.55 18.74 15.66
N PRO A 108 37.76 18.22 15.91
CA PRO A 108 38.55 18.59 17.08
C PRO A 108 38.54 20.10 17.31
N GLU A 109 38.18 20.53 18.52
CA GLU A 109 38.17 21.94 18.96
C GLU A 109 37.06 22.83 18.35
N ALA A 110 36.12 22.25 17.58
CA ALA A 110 34.90 22.93 17.14
C ALA A 110 33.64 22.22 17.65
N ASN A 111 32.49 22.89 17.50
CA ASN A 111 31.20 22.25 17.75
C ASN A 111 30.88 21.25 16.64
N ASP A 112 30.15 20.20 17.00
CA ASP A 112 29.56 19.27 16.04
C ASP A 112 28.70 20.03 15.03
N ASP A 113 28.88 19.75 13.75
CA ASP A 113 28.02 20.23 12.67
C ASP A 113 27.06 19.13 12.25
N PHE A 114 25.83 19.52 11.92
CA PHE A 114 24.74 18.60 11.60
C PHE A 114 24.11 19.01 10.28
N VAL A 115 24.18 18.10 9.31
CA VAL A 115 23.62 18.31 7.99
C VAL A 115 22.54 17.28 7.72
N SER A 116 21.30 17.74 7.64
CA SER A 116 20.15 16.93 7.25
C SER A 116 20.12 16.71 5.75
N PHE A 117 19.77 15.51 5.31
CA PHE A 117 19.54 15.21 3.90
C PHE A 117 18.55 14.07 3.73
N SER A 118 17.97 13.98 2.54
CA SER A 118 17.16 12.86 2.08
C SER A 118 17.42 12.63 0.60
N ILE A 119 17.26 11.38 0.13
CA ILE A 119 17.37 11.06 -1.28
C ILE A 119 16.04 11.44 -1.94
N PRO A 120 16.03 12.35 -2.94
CA PRO A 120 14.81 12.71 -3.64
C PRO A 120 14.28 11.51 -4.44
N PRO A 121 12.96 11.32 -4.54
CA PRO A 121 12.40 10.31 -5.43
C PRO A 121 12.71 10.63 -6.89
N ASP A 122 13.22 9.62 -7.62
CA ASP A 122 13.41 9.70 -9.06
C ASP A 122 12.03 9.67 -9.76
N GLY A 123 11.63 10.81 -10.33
CA GLY A 123 10.42 10.92 -11.16
C GLY A 123 9.57 12.15 -10.83
N LEU A 124 8.63 12.45 -11.74
CA LEU A 124 7.53 13.37 -11.40
C LEU A 124 6.74 12.74 -10.26
N ALA A 125 6.51 13.50 -9.18
CA ALA A 125 5.68 13.05 -8.06
C ALA A 125 4.36 12.49 -8.62
N VAL A 126 4.12 11.20 -8.39
CA VAL A 126 2.85 10.57 -8.74
C VAL A 126 1.85 10.95 -7.67
N ASP A 127 0.73 11.55 -8.09
CA ASP A 127 -0.35 11.90 -7.18
C ASP A 127 -0.85 10.64 -6.46
N ALA A 128 -0.88 10.67 -5.14
CA ALA A 128 -1.49 9.63 -4.33
C ALA A 128 -3.00 9.58 -4.60
N LEU A 129 -3.50 8.43 -5.03
CA LEU A 129 -4.90 8.18 -5.35
C LEU A 129 -5.29 6.78 -4.89
N VAL A 130 -6.53 6.58 -4.45
CA VAL A 130 -7.12 5.25 -4.35
C VAL A 130 -7.47 4.79 -5.76
N THR A 131 -6.79 3.75 -6.25
CA THR A 131 -6.97 3.25 -7.62
C THR A 131 -8.03 2.16 -7.71
N ALA A 132 -8.21 1.38 -6.65
CA ALA A 132 -9.24 0.36 -6.56
C ALA A 132 -9.59 0.04 -5.11
N THR A 133 -10.81 -0.45 -4.90
CA THR A 133 -11.21 -1.11 -3.66
C THR A 133 -11.88 -2.43 -3.96
N TYR A 134 -11.55 -3.46 -3.18
CA TYR A 134 -12.15 -4.79 -3.30
C TYR A 134 -12.74 -5.24 -1.97
N PRO A 135 -13.83 -6.02 -1.96
CA PRO A 135 -14.56 -6.52 -3.14
C PRO A 135 -15.19 -5.38 -3.95
N SER A 136 -15.21 -5.47 -5.28
CA SER A 136 -15.55 -4.38 -6.19
C SER A 136 -17.05 -4.21 -6.44
N GLY A 137 -17.88 -5.14 -5.96
CA GLY A 137 -19.34 -5.13 -6.15
C GLY A 137 -20.10 -4.14 -5.25
N ASP A 138 -21.21 -3.60 -5.73
CA ASP A 138 -22.05 -2.64 -4.99
C ASP A 138 -22.93 -3.28 -3.89
N ILE A 139 -22.92 -4.61 -3.80
CA ILE A 139 -23.63 -5.39 -2.80
C ILE A 139 -22.64 -6.32 -2.13
N LEU A 140 -22.44 -6.15 -0.81
CA LEU A 140 -21.53 -6.96 -0.01
C LEU A 140 -22.31 -7.73 1.06
N PRO A 141 -21.91 -8.97 1.42
CA PRO A 141 -22.59 -9.69 2.48
C PRO A 141 -22.33 -9.04 3.86
N GLU A 142 -23.29 -9.22 4.77
CA GLU A 142 -23.21 -8.71 6.16
C GLU A 142 -21.91 -9.10 6.88
N ASN A 143 -21.35 -10.26 6.53
CA ASN A 143 -20.14 -10.82 7.10
C ASN A 143 -18.91 -10.73 6.18
N VAL A 144 -18.84 -9.74 5.26
CA VAL A 144 -17.61 -9.49 4.51
C VAL A 144 -16.43 -9.35 5.47
N LEU A 145 -15.37 -10.12 5.24
CA LEU A 145 -14.25 -10.19 6.17
C LEU A 145 -13.24 -9.07 5.94
N ARG A 146 -12.94 -8.78 4.68
CA ARG A 146 -11.81 -7.92 4.32
C ARG A 146 -12.10 -7.00 3.16
N PHE A 147 -11.42 -5.87 3.18
CA PHE A 147 -11.28 -4.96 2.07
C PHE A 147 -9.82 -4.87 1.65
N TYR A 148 -9.59 -4.73 0.35
CA TYR A 148 -8.31 -4.29 -0.19
C TYR A 148 -8.45 -2.85 -0.68
N ILE A 149 -7.56 -1.97 -0.27
CA ILE A 149 -7.47 -0.60 -0.78
C ILE A 149 -6.15 -0.49 -1.53
N HIS A 150 -6.24 -0.19 -2.82
CA HIS A 150 -5.08 -0.02 -3.70
C HIS A 150 -4.80 1.46 -3.90
N PHE A 151 -3.52 1.79 -3.94
CA PHE A 151 -3.01 3.15 -4.07
C PHE A 151 -2.10 3.26 -5.29
N SER A 152 -2.05 4.44 -5.92
CA SER A 152 -1.17 4.75 -7.05
C SER A 152 0.31 4.82 -6.68
N THR A 153 0.61 5.03 -5.40
CA THR A 153 1.97 5.21 -4.85
C THR A 153 2.03 4.56 -3.45
N PRO A 154 3.21 4.18 -2.95
CA PRO A 154 3.38 3.71 -1.57
C PRO A 154 2.84 4.73 -0.57
N MET A 155 2.07 4.29 0.43
CA MET A 155 1.49 5.18 1.46
C MET A 155 2.26 5.13 2.78
N SER A 156 2.21 6.23 3.54
CA SER A 156 2.83 6.28 4.87
C SER A 156 2.15 5.28 5.83
N PRO A 157 2.90 4.38 6.49
CA PRO A 157 2.32 3.34 7.33
C PRO A 157 2.01 3.82 8.75
N GLN A 158 1.38 2.95 9.54
CA GLN A 158 1.03 3.10 10.97
C GLN A 158 -0.05 4.14 11.28
N VAL A 159 -0.63 4.77 10.27
CA VAL A 159 -1.67 5.82 10.40
C VAL A 159 -2.97 5.46 9.68
N ALA A 160 -3.10 4.25 9.10
CA ALA A 160 -4.19 3.92 8.19
C ALA A 160 -5.58 4.12 8.81
N PHE A 161 -5.76 3.74 10.07
CA PHE A 161 -7.06 3.85 10.77
C PHE A 161 -7.40 5.26 11.25
N ASP A 162 -6.48 6.21 11.12
CA ASP A 162 -6.78 7.63 11.30
C ASP A 162 -7.61 8.14 10.12
N TYR A 163 -7.39 7.60 8.92
CA TYR A 163 -8.05 8.01 7.67
C TYR A 163 -9.18 7.07 7.23
N ILE A 164 -9.06 5.76 7.44
CA ILE A 164 -10.04 4.77 6.97
C ILE A 164 -11.21 4.67 7.95
N LYS A 165 -12.43 4.89 7.46
CA LYS A 165 -13.67 4.84 8.24
C LYS A 165 -14.73 3.99 7.55
N LEU A 166 -15.53 3.30 8.36
CA LEU A 166 -16.81 2.75 7.93
C LEU A 166 -17.91 3.67 8.45
N ARG A 167 -18.80 4.11 7.57
CA ARG A 167 -19.90 5.02 7.88
C ARG A 167 -21.24 4.37 7.57
N ASP A 168 -22.23 4.56 8.45
CA ASP A 168 -23.61 4.16 8.17
C ASP A 168 -24.29 5.11 7.16
N ALA A 169 -25.54 4.82 6.81
CA ALA A 169 -26.33 5.63 5.89
C ALA A 169 -26.59 7.08 6.37
N ALA A 170 -26.47 7.35 7.68
CA ALA A 170 -26.58 8.70 8.25
C ALA A 170 -25.22 9.42 8.33
N GLY A 171 -24.12 8.76 7.94
CA GLY A 171 -22.77 9.28 7.98
C GLY A 171 -22.03 9.08 9.31
N ASN A 172 -22.62 8.38 10.27
CA ASN A 172 -21.99 8.09 11.56
C ASN A 172 -20.86 7.07 11.38
N VAL A 173 -19.73 7.33 12.03
CA VAL A 173 -18.55 6.45 11.99
C VAL A 173 -18.69 5.32 13.01
N ASP A 174 -18.48 4.08 12.57
CA ASP A 174 -18.25 2.96 13.48
C ASP A 174 -16.74 2.86 13.80
N ASN A 175 -16.36 3.31 14.99
CA ASN A 175 -14.96 3.31 15.45
C ASN A 175 -14.43 1.92 15.84
N ALA A 176 -15.30 0.90 15.88
CA ALA A 176 -14.99 -0.48 16.25
C ALA A 176 -15.28 -1.47 15.10
N ALA A 177 -15.47 -0.98 13.87
CA ALA A 177 -15.74 -1.84 12.72
C ALA A 177 -14.52 -2.66 12.29
N PHE A 178 -13.31 -2.08 12.39
CA PHE A 178 -12.09 -2.69 11.86
C PHE A 178 -11.17 -3.22 12.94
N MET A 179 -10.52 -4.35 12.65
CA MET A 179 -9.48 -4.90 13.50
C MET A 179 -8.21 -4.06 13.38
N ARG A 180 -7.71 -3.57 14.52
CA ARG A 180 -6.45 -2.82 14.58
C ARG A 180 -5.30 -3.73 15.01
N PHE A 181 -4.44 -4.08 14.07
CA PHE A 181 -3.22 -4.82 14.34
C PHE A 181 -2.10 -3.89 14.81
N LYS A 182 -1.09 -4.44 15.52
CA LYS A 182 0.16 -3.71 15.81
C LYS A 182 0.93 -3.35 14.54
N GLN A 183 0.79 -4.18 13.51
CA GLN A 183 1.39 -4.00 12.19
C GLN A 183 0.29 -4.02 11.14
N GLU A 184 0.24 -2.99 10.31
CA GLU A 184 -0.71 -2.91 9.19
C GLU A 184 -0.40 -3.95 8.10
N LEU A 185 -1.45 -4.44 7.44
CA LEU A 185 -1.38 -5.55 6.49
C LEU A 185 -1.12 -5.08 5.05
N TRP A 186 0.03 -4.44 4.85
CA TRP A 186 0.49 -3.98 3.53
C TRP A 186 1.06 -5.12 2.67
N ASN A 187 0.97 -5.00 1.35
CA ASN A 187 1.91 -5.68 0.45
C ASN A 187 3.32 -5.11 0.59
N GLU A 188 4.29 -5.80 -0.01
CA GLU A 188 5.71 -5.42 0.03
C GLU A 188 5.93 -3.99 -0.51
N GLU A 189 5.23 -3.61 -1.58
CA GLU A 189 5.34 -2.30 -2.21
C GLU A 189 4.59 -1.18 -1.47
N ARG A 190 3.84 -1.48 -0.39
CA ARG A 190 2.97 -0.53 0.34
C ARG A 190 1.93 0.21 -0.53
N THR A 191 1.53 -0.40 -1.65
CA THR A 191 0.51 0.11 -2.57
C THR A 191 -0.84 -0.60 -2.43
N ARG A 192 -0.94 -1.62 -1.57
CA ARG A 192 -2.17 -2.34 -1.25
C ARG A 192 -2.24 -2.60 0.24
N LEU A 193 -3.26 -2.04 0.89
CA LEU A 193 -3.59 -2.32 2.28
C LEU A 193 -4.73 -3.32 2.38
N THR A 194 -4.58 -4.33 3.23
CA THR A 194 -5.68 -5.21 3.64
C THR A 194 -6.29 -4.68 4.95
N VAL A 195 -7.59 -4.40 4.93
CA VAL A 195 -8.36 -3.95 6.09
C VAL A 195 -9.34 -5.04 6.46
N LEU A 196 -9.24 -5.57 7.68
CA LEU A 196 -10.20 -6.56 8.17
C LEU A 196 -11.31 -5.87 8.96
N ILE A 197 -12.56 -6.21 8.67
CA ILE A 197 -13.63 -6.04 9.66
C ILE A 197 -13.24 -6.89 10.88
N ASP A 198 -13.45 -6.37 12.08
CA ASP A 198 -13.16 -7.10 13.31
C ASP A 198 -13.85 -8.47 13.26
N PRO A 199 -13.11 -9.60 13.27
CA PRO A 199 -13.71 -10.93 13.28
C PRO A 199 -14.69 -11.14 14.44
N GLY A 200 -14.48 -10.45 15.56
CA GLY A 200 -15.41 -10.42 16.69
C GLY A 200 -16.72 -9.71 16.39
N ARG A 201 -16.80 -8.89 15.34
CA ARG A 201 -18.04 -8.31 14.79
C ARG A 201 -18.63 -9.15 13.65
N ILE A 202 -17.96 -10.21 13.21
CA ILE A 202 -18.44 -11.13 12.16
C ILE A 202 -19.03 -12.40 12.77
N LYS A 203 -18.27 -13.06 13.64
CA LYS A 203 -18.65 -14.34 14.23
C LYS A 203 -19.76 -14.15 15.27
N ARG A 204 -20.87 -14.87 15.07
CA ARG A 204 -21.96 -14.96 16.04
C ARG A 204 -21.43 -15.51 17.37
N GLU A 205 -22.09 -15.11 18.46
CA GLU A 205 -21.80 -15.57 19.82
C GLU A 205 -20.44 -15.14 20.41
N VAL A 206 -19.58 -14.48 19.63
CA VAL A 206 -18.38 -13.81 20.14
C VAL A 206 -18.79 -12.56 20.91
N ALA A 207 -18.15 -12.33 22.07
CA ALA A 207 -18.51 -11.26 23.01
C ALA A 207 -18.68 -9.89 22.35
N THR A 208 -17.77 -9.50 21.44
CA THR A 208 -17.85 -8.22 20.72
C THR A 208 -19.11 -8.11 19.85
N ASN A 209 -19.52 -9.20 19.18
CA ASN A 209 -20.76 -9.24 18.40
C ASN A 209 -21.98 -9.15 19.31
N VAL A 210 -21.96 -9.84 20.45
CA VAL A 210 -23.06 -9.79 21.43
C VAL A 210 -23.24 -8.38 21.99
N GLU A 211 -22.14 -7.67 22.25
CA GLU A 211 -22.15 -6.33 22.81
C GLU A 211 -22.50 -5.24 21.78
N LEU A 212 -21.86 -5.26 20.61
CA LEU A 212 -21.94 -4.19 19.61
C LEU A 212 -22.82 -4.53 18.40
N GLY A 213 -23.19 -5.80 18.23
CA GLY A 213 -23.78 -6.34 17.02
C GLY A 213 -22.77 -6.52 15.89
N PRO A 214 -23.22 -6.87 14.67
CA PRO A 214 -22.35 -6.93 13.51
C PRO A 214 -21.90 -5.53 13.06
N ALA A 215 -20.79 -5.45 12.32
CA ALA A 215 -20.27 -4.19 11.75
C ALA A 215 -21.18 -3.68 10.62
N LEU A 216 -21.76 -4.59 9.85
CA LEU A 216 -22.72 -4.33 8.79
C LEU A 216 -24.05 -4.97 9.14
N ARG A 217 -25.15 -4.49 8.57
CA ARG A 217 -26.49 -5.07 8.74
C ARG A 217 -27.16 -5.22 7.40
N ALA A 218 -27.70 -6.41 7.12
CA ALA A 218 -28.42 -6.68 5.87
C ALA A 218 -29.55 -5.66 5.62
N GLY A 219 -29.69 -5.26 4.35
CA GLY A 219 -30.67 -4.28 3.88
C GLY A 219 -30.31 -2.82 4.15
N GLN A 220 -29.15 -2.53 4.74
CA GLN A 220 -28.66 -1.18 4.99
C GLN A 220 -27.60 -0.74 3.96
N LEU A 221 -27.35 0.56 3.92
CA LEU A 221 -26.28 1.19 3.13
C LEU A 221 -25.14 1.62 4.04
N TYR A 222 -23.91 1.44 3.56
CA TYR A 222 -22.69 1.86 4.24
C TYR A 222 -21.72 2.49 3.25
N THR A 223 -20.80 3.30 3.77
CA THR A 223 -19.72 3.91 3.00
C THR A 223 -18.38 3.56 3.62
N LEU A 224 -17.49 2.94 2.84
CA LEU A 224 -16.07 2.88 3.14
C LEU A 224 -15.44 4.19 2.65
N SER A 225 -14.85 4.97 3.56
CA SER A 225 -14.19 6.23 3.23
C SER A 225 -12.73 6.23 3.66
N VAL A 226 -11.90 6.90 2.87
CA VAL A 226 -10.55 7.30 3.25
C VAL A 226 -10.54 8.81 3.28
N ASP A 227 -10.43 9.37 4.49
CA ASP A 227 -10.35 10.82 4.68
C ASP A 227 -9.07 11.35 4.00
N GLY A 228 -9.12 12.58 3.47
CA GLY A 228 -7.97 13.17 2.75
C GLY A 228 -6.82 13.56 3.68
N GLY A 229 -5.65 13.79 3.08
CA GLY A 229 -4.45 14.25 3.79
C GLY A 229 -3.54 13.12 4.29
N TRP A 230 -3.75 11.88 3.84
CA TRP A 230 -2.83 10.78 4.10
C TRP A 230 -1.58 10.92 3.22
N PRO A 231 -0.38 11.11 3.79
CA PRO A 231 0.84 11.27 2.99
C PRO A 231 1.25 9.98 2.27
N SER A 232 1.80 10.12 1.06
CA SER A 232 2.62 9.08 0.44
C SER A 232 3.85 8.78 1.33
N ALA A 233 4.45 7.59 1.15
CA ALA A 233 5.57 7.15 1.97
C ALA A 233 6.83 8.02 1.77
N ASP A 234 6.98 8.63 0.60
CA ASP A 234 8.05 9.58 0.26
C ASP A 234 7.73 11.03 0.66
N GLY A 235 6.52 11.29 1.18
CA GLY A 235 6.04 12.62 1.54
C GLY A 235 5.78 13.56 0.35
N ALA A 236 5.89 13.09 -0.89
CA ALA A 236 5.78 13.93 -2.09
C ALA A 236 4.33 14.31 -2.44
N SER A 237 3.34 13.51 -2.03
CA SER A 237 1.92 13.78 -2.28
C SER A 237 1.04 13.43 -1.08
N VAL A 238 -0.17 13.96 -1.08
CA VAL A 238 -1.20 13.64 -0.08
C VAL A 238 -2.44 13.11 -0.79
N LEU A 239 -3.02 12.06 -0.23
CA LEU A 239 -4.21 11.43 -0.77
C LEU A 239 -5.40 12.39 -0.69
N PRO A 240 -6.13 12.68 -1.78
CA PRO A 240 -7.41 13.35 -1.71
C PRO A 240 -8.45 12.42 -1.06
N PRO A 241 -9.55 12.95 -0.50
CA PRO A 241 -10.59 12.11 0.09
C PRO A 241 -11.19 11.16 -0.94
N PHE A 242 -11.45 9.93 -0.52
CA PHE A 242 -12.09 8.88 -1.31
C PHE A 242 -13.27 8.29 -0.53
N SER A 243 -14.35 7.93 -1.23
CA SER A 243 -15.44 7.18 -0.62
C SER A 243 -16.13 6.26 -1.61
N ARG A 244 -16.56 5.10 -1.12
CA ARG A 244 -17.38 4.15 -1.88
C ARG A 244 -18.55 3.66 -1.03
N THR A 245 -19.75 3.82 -1.56
CA THR A 245 -20.99 3.34 -0.93
C THR A 245 -21.38 1.99 -1.50
N PHE A 246 -21.87 1.11 -0.64
CA PHE A 246 -22.40 -0.20 -1.01
C PHE A 246 -23.62 -0.55 -0.15
N SER A 247 -24.43 -1.47 -0.66
CA SER A 247 -25.54 -2.07 0.07
C SER A 247 -25.15 -3.42 0.67
N VAL A 248 -25.85 -3.84 1.72
CA VAL A 248 -25.52 -5.06 2.44
C VAL A 248 -26.55 -6.15 2.19
N SER A 249 -26.12 -7.30 1.68
CA SER A 249 -26.95 -8.51 1.53
C SER A 249 -26.89 -9.38 2.80
N LEU A 250 -27.60 -10.51 2.78
CA LEU A 250 -27.50 -11.51 3.84
C LEU A 250 -26.08 -12.05 3.97
N ALA A 251 -25.71 -12.46 5.18
CA ALA A 251 -24.42 -13.10 5.44
C ALA A 251 -24.26 -14.41 4.64
N LEU A 252 -23.05 -14.68 4.16
CA LEU A 252 -22.68 -15.97 3.57
C LEU A 252 -22.38 -16.96 4.69
N ARG A 253 -23.26 -17.95 4.87
CA ARG A 253 -23.23 -18.94 5.97
C ARG A 253 -23.07 -20.38 5.51
N GLU A 254 -22.78 -20.57 4.23
CA GLU A 254 -22.64 -21.88 3.59
C GLU A 254 -21.26 -21.96 2.96
N ARG A 255 -20.68 -23.17 2.88
CA ARG A 255 -19.37 -23.35 2.24
C ARG A 255 -19.51 -23.06 0.73
N PRO A 256 -18.46 -22.54 0.09
CA PRO A 256 -18.34 -22.57 -1.36
C PRO A 256 -18.55 -23.98 -1.93
N ASP A 257 -19.19 -24.07 -3.10
CA ASP A 257 -19.41 -25.32 -3.82
C ASP A 257 -19.32 -25.05 -5.33
N VAL A 258 -18.37 -25.70 -6.01
CA VAL A 258 -18.15 -25.51 -7.44
C VAL A 258 -19.31 -26.01 -8.29
N SER A 259 -20.19 -26.86 -7.74
CA SER A 259 -21.38 -27.35 -8.45
C SER A 259 -22.43 -26.26 -8.69
N LEU A 260 -22.35 -25.15 -7.93
CA LEU A 260 -23.20 -23.96 -8.10
C LEU A 260 -22.65 -23.00 -9.17
N TRP A 261 -21.42 -23.23 -9.66
CA TRP A 261 -20.82 -22.39 -10.68
C TRP A 261 -21.37 -22.70 -12.06
N GLN A 262 -21.49 -21.66 -12.90
CA GLN A 262 -21.99 -21.79 -14.27
C GLN A 262 -20.88 -21.52 -15.26
N ALA A 263 -20.52 -22.54 -16.04
CA ALA A 263 -19.49 -22.43 -17.06
C ALA A 263 -20.07 -22.11 -18.45
N THR A 264 -19.48 -21.14 -19.13
CA THR A 264 -19.65 -20.95 -20.58
C THR A 264 -18.39 -21.44 -21.27
N VAL A 265 -18.53 -22.52 -22.02
CA VAL A 265 -17.39 -23.31 -22.52
C VAL A 265 -16.99 -22.89 -23.95
N PRO A 266 -15.69 -22.75 -24.24
CA PRO A 266 -15.20 -22.42 -25.57
C PRO A 266 -15.26 -23.64 -26.52
N CYS A 267 -14.89 -23.38 -27.77
CA CYS A 267 -14.78 -24.41 -28.80
C CYS A 267 -13.39 -25.04 -28.79
N VAL A 268 -13.33 -26.36 -29.02
CA VAL A 268 -12.05 -27.04 -29.30
C VAL A 268 -11.41 -26.42 -30.54
N GLY A 269 -10.09 -26.18 -30.49
CA GLY A 269 -9.31 -25.59 -31.57
C GLY A 269 -9.32 -24.05 -31.61
N THR A 270 -9.98 -23.38 -30.67
CA THR A 270 -9.89 -21.91 -30.50
C THR A 270 -9.06 -21.54 -29.29
N THR A 271 -8.72 -20.26 -29.15
CA THR A 271 -8.15 -19.67 -27.92
C THR A 271 -9.20 -18.85 -27.16
N ASP A 272 -10.50 -19.11 -27.41
CA ASP A 272 -11.56 -18.39 -26.73
C ASP A 272 -11.55 -18.75 -25.23
N SER A 273 -11.93 -17.79 -24.40
CA SER A 273 -11.85 -17.98 -22.95
C SER A 273 -12.91 -18.95 -22.44
N LEU A 274 -12.52 -19.76 -21.45
CA LEU A 274 -13.45 -20.42 -20.54
C LEU A 274 -13.95 -19.38 -19.55
N TYR A 275 -15.27 -19.19 -19.45
CA TYR A 275 -15.89 -18.29 -18.48
C TYR A 275 -16.60 -19.08 -17.39
N ILE A 276 -16.47 -18.63 -16.15
CA ILE A 276 -17.15 -19.17 -14.98
C ILE A 276 -17.86 -18.00 -14.28
N ALA A 277 -19.17 -18.13 -14.10
CA ALA A 277 -19.94 -17.29 -13.20
C ALA A 277 -20.09 -17.99 -11.85
N PHE A 278 -19.72 -17.30 -10.78
CA PHE A 278 -19.81 -17.78 -9.41
C PHE A 278 -21.18 -17.49 -8.81
N ASP A 279 -21.59 -18.31 -7.85
CA ASP A 279 -22.82 -18.12 -7.05
C ASP A 279 -22.69 -16.99 -6.03
N ARG A 280 -21.45 -16.58 -5.73
CA ARG A 280 -21.08 -15.58 -4.73
C ARG A 280 -19.79 -14.86 -5.12
N PRO A 281 -19.50 -13.70 -4.53
CA PRO A 281 -18.20 -13.05 -4.70
C PRO A 281 -17.09 -13.78 -3.95
N PHE A 282 -15.93 -13.94 -4.59
CA PHE A 282 -14.73 -14.53 -3.99
C PHE A 282 -13.62 -13.50 -3.71
N ASP A 283 -12.58 -13.89 -2.97
CA ASP A 283 -11.46 -13.00 -2.71
C ASP A 283 -10.69 -12.65 -4.01
N ARG A 284 -10.59 -11.34 -4.27
CA ARG A 284 -9.96 -10.79 -5.50
C ARG A 284 -8.56 -11.34 -5.78
N HIS A 285 -7.73 -11.47 -4.76
CA HIS A 285 -6.32 -11.85 -4.92
C HIS A 285 -6.12 -13.35 -4.87
N LEU A 286 -7.04 -14.11 -4.27
CA LEU A 286 -7.01 -15.56 -4.34
C LEU A 286 -7.47 -16.05 -5.72
N LEU A 287 -8.50 -15.43 -6.31
CA LEU A 287 -9.03 -15.80 -7.62
C LEU A 287 -8.00 -15.78 -8.77
N SER A 288 -6.91 -15.01 -8.65
CA SER A 288 -5.86 -14.96 -9.67
C SER A 288 -4.90 -16.15 -9.65
N LYS A 289 -4.90 -16.96 -8.58
CA LYS A 289 -3.93 -18.03 -8.36
C LYS A 289 -4.51 -19.36 -7.85
N ASP A 290 -5.69 -19.32 -7.23
CA ASP A 290 -6.28 -20.45 -6.52
C ASP A 290 -7.33 -21.19 -7.35
N ILE A 291 -7.41 -20.91 -8.65
CA ILE A 291 -8.20 -21.68 -9.63
C ILE A 291 -7.28 -22.08 -10.78
N GLN A 292 -7.24 -23.38 -11.08
CA GLN A 292 -6.40 -23.97 -12.11
C GLN A 292 -7.23 -24.74 -13.13
N VAL A 293 -6.88 -24.64 -14.41
CA VAL A 293 -7.48 -25.45 -15.47
C VAL A 293 -6.52 -26.58 -15.81
N ALA A 294 -7.01 -27.81 -15.72
CA ALA A 294 -6.30 -29.00 -16.17
C ALA A 294 -7.05 -29.64 -17.35
N ALA A 295 -6.31 -30.27 -18.25
CA ALA A 295 -6.87 -31.10 -19.30
C ALA A 295 -7.29 -32.47 -18.74
N GLY A 296 -8.04 -33.26 -19.50
CA GLY A 296 -8.59 -34.56 -19.05
C GLY A 296 -7.53 -35.59 -18.65
N ASP A 297 -6.29 -35.44 -19.13
CA ASP A 297 -5.13 -36.24 -18.74
C ASP A 297 -4.41 -35.73 -17.46
N GLY A 298 -4.90 -34.64 -16.87
CA GLY A 298 -4.36 -34.01 -15.67
C GLY A 298 -3.23 -33.00 -15.93
N GLN A 299 -2.86 -32.73 -17.18
CA GLN A 299 -1.88 -31.68 -17.48
C GLN A 299 -2.49 -30.30 -17.26
N ILE A 300 -1.73 -29.42 -16.61
CA ILE A 300 -2.14 -28.04 -16.40
C ILE A 300 -2.11 -27.29 -17.73
N VAL A 301 -3.18 -26.55 -18.01
CA VAL A 301 -3.26 -25.66 -19.17
C VAL A 301 -2.68 -24.31 -18.78
N ASP A 302 -1.67 -23.86 -19.51
CA ASP A 302 -1.10 -22.52 -19.33
C ASP A 302 -2.00 -21.47 -19.98
N GLY A 303 -2.20 -20.34 -19.30
CA GLY A 303 -3.06 -19.28 -19.78
C GLY A 303 -3.08 -18.06 -18.86
N THR A 304 -3.92 -17.10 -19.23
CA THR A 304 -4.11 -15.86 -18.48
C THR A 304 -5.49 -15.84 -17.85
N VAL A 305 -5.53 -15.45 -16.58
CA VAL A 305 -6.75 -15.28 -15.80
C VAL A 305 -7.22 -13.84 -15.81
N HIS A 306 -8.53 -13.64 -15.90
CA HIS A 306 -9.17 -12.37 -15.65
C HIS A 306 -10.31 -12.54 -14.63
N VAL A 307 -10.36 -11.65 -13.64
CA VAL A 307 -11.42 -11.61 -12.63
C VAL A 307 -12.34 -10.45 -12.95
N GLY A 308 -13.61 -10.75 -13.19
CA GLY A 308 -14.63 -9.76 -13.53
C GLY A 308 -15.06 -8.92 -12.34
N GLU A 309 -15.99 -7.99 -12.60
CA GLU A 309 -16.53 -7.09 -11.60
C GLU A 309 -17.27 -7.84 -10.48
N GLY A 310 -17.19 -7.30 -9.26
CA GLY A 310 -17.77 -7.91 -8.07
C GLY A 310 -17.13 -9.21 -7.63
N GLU A 311 -16.08 -9.67 -8.31
CA GLU A 311 -15.46 -10.99 -8.08
C GLU A 311 -16.47 -12.14 -8.17
N THR A 312 -17.52 -11.96 -8.99
CA THR A 312 -18.58 -12.95 -9.26
C THR A 312 -18.38 -13.67 -10.60
N SER A 313 -17.30 -13.36 -11.32
CA SER A 313 -16.94 -14.04 -12.54
C SER A 313 -15.44 -14.14 -12.71
N TRP A 314 -15.03 -15.19 -13.41
CA TRP A 314 -13.65 -15.53 -13.69
C TRP A 314 -13.56 -16.08 -15.11
N SER A 315 -12.49 -15.71 -15.82
CA SER A 315 -12.24 -16.24 -17.15
C SER A 315 -10.81 -16.63 -17.33
N PHE A 316 -10.59 -17.69 -18.11
CA PHE A 316 -9.28 -18.20 -18.46
C PHE A 316 -9.12 -18.28 -19.97
N THR A 317 -8.12 -17.58 -20.48
CA THR A 317 -7.71 -17.62 -21.88
C THR A 317 -6.45 -18.47 -21.99
N PRO A 318 -6.47 -19.60 -22.71
CA PRO A 318 -5.29 -20.43 -22.85
C PRO A 318 -4.24 -19.74 -23.73
N ASN A 319 -2.97 -20.04 -23.52
CA ASN A 319 -1.89 -19.52 -24.37
C ASN A 319 -1.92 -20.15 -25.77
N ASP A 320 -2.33 -21.42 -25.84
CA ASP A 320 -2.47 -22.20 -27.06
C ASP A 320 -3.93 -22.63 -27.27
N ALA A 321 -4.29 -22.96 -28.50
CA ALA A 321 -5.65 -23.40 -28.80
C ALA A 321 -6.02 -24.68 -28.02
N TRP A 322 -7.28 -24.77 -27.57
CA TRP A 322 -7.79 -25.94 -26.85
C TRP A 322 -7.62 -27.23 -27.65
N THR A 323 -6.79 -28.15 -27.18
CA THR A 323 -6.49 -29.42 -27.88
C THR A 323 -7.35 -30.59 -27.37
N GLN A 324 -7.78 -30.54 -26.11
CA GLN A 324 -8.61 -31.56 -25.48
C GLN A 324 -10.01 -31.01 -25.18
N SER A 325 -11.04 -31.83 -25.35
CA SER A 325 -12.42 -31.45 -25.06
C SER A 325 -12.78 -31.61 -23.58
N GLU A 326 -12.12 -32.54 -22.88
CA GLU A 326 -12.32 -32.78 -21.46
C GLU A 326 -11.35 -31.92 -20.67
N LEU A 327 -11.88 -31.11 -19.77
CA LEU A 327 -11.13 -30.26 -18.84
C LEU A 327 -11.66 -30.45 -17.43
N VAL A 328 -10.84 -30.10 -16.45
CA VAL A 328 -11.26 -29.97 -15.05
C VAL A 328 -10.78 -28.63 -14.52
N VAL A 329 -11.71 -27.86 -13.96
CA VAL A 329 -11.37 -26.63 -13.22
C VAL A 329 -11.23 -27.00 -11.75
N HIS A 330 -10.05 -26.81 -11.20
CA HIS A 330 -9.72 -27.08 -9.80
C HIS A 330 -9.67 -25.77 -9.03
N ALA A 331 -10.56 -25.64 -8.05
CA ALA A 331 -10.43 -24.63 -7.00
C ALA A 331 -9.55 -25.18 -5.87
N SER A 332 -8.59 -24.39 -5.42
CA SER A 332 -7.85 -24.66 -4.19
C SER A 332 -8.81 -24.69 -3.01
N THR A 333 -8.58 -25.57 -2.06
CA THR A 333 -9.34 -25.60 -0.81
C THR A 333 -9.11 -24.36 0.06
N GLU A 334 -8.04 -23.61 -0.22
CA GLU A 334 -7.71 -22.33 0.41
C GLU A 334 -8.43 -21.14 -0.24
N LEU A 335 -9.11 -21.34 -1.38
CA LEU A 335 -9.89 -20.27 -2.01
C LEU A 335 -11.05 -19.87 -1.09
N GLU A 336 -11.05 -18.62 -0.65
CA GLU A 336 -12.07 -18.06 0.21
C GLU A 336 -13.06 -17.18 -0.55
N ASP A 337 -14.33 -17.25 -0.14
CA ASP A 337 -15.30 -16.20 -0.45
C ASP A 337 -14.98 -14.89 0.28
N VAL A 338 -15.65 -13.79 -0.08
CA VAL A 338 -15.37 -12.49 0.56
C VAL A 338 -15.70 -12.44 2.07
N ALA A 339 -16.41 -13.45 2.60
CA ALA A 339 -16.70 -13.60 4.01
C ALA A 339 -15.67 -14.47 4.74
N GLY A 340 -14.62 -14.92 4.05
CA GLY A 340 -13.57 -15.76 4.63
C GLY A 340 -13.96 -17.23 4.79
N ASN A 341 -15.02 -17.69 4.11
CA ASN A 341 -15.36 -19.12 4.08
C ASN A 341 -14.59 -19.79 2.94
N ASN A 342 -14.05 -20.98 3.18
CA ASN A 342 -13.40 -21.80 2.15
C ASN A 342 -14.11 -23.16 2.00
N PHE A 343 -13.61 -24.02 1.11
CA PHE A 343 -14.24 -25.32 0.81
C PHE A 343 -14.21 -26.30 2.01
N HIS A 344 -13.36 -26.06 3.02
CA HIS A 344 -13.29 -26.84 4.25
C HIS A 344 -14.07 -26.22 5.41
N ASP A 345 -14.01 -24.91 5.60
CA ASP A 345 -14.39 -24.25 6.83
C ASP A 345 -15.20 -22.97 6.61
N LEU A 346 -16.14 -22.74 7.53
CA LEU A 346 -16.83 -21.46 7.66
C LEU A 346 -16.08 -20.60 8.68
N LEU A 347 -15.87 -19.32 8.36
CA LEU A 347 -15.29 -18.39 9.32
C LEU A 347 -16.18 -18.27 10.58
N ASP A 348 -17.49 -18.17 10.37
CA ASP A 348 -18.52 -18.20 11.40
C ASP A 348 -19.30 -19.52 11.33
N HIS A 349 -18.89 -20.44 12.19
CA HIS A 349 -19.61 -21.66 12.51
C HIS A 349 -20.07 -21.57 13.97
N LEU A 350 -21.19 -22.21 14.28
CA LEU A 350 -21.63 -22.39 15.66
C LEU A 350 -20.84 -23.54 16.30
N GLU A 351 -20.66 -23.56 17.61
CA GLU A 351 -19.94 -24.66 18.30
C GLU A 351 -20.57 -26.05 18.04
N THR A 352 -21.85 -26.10 17.68
CA THR A 352 -22.59 -27.35 17.40
C THR A 352 -22.52 -27.81 15.95
N THR A 353 -21.75 -27.13 15.08
CA THR A 353 -21.70 -27.48 13.65
C THR A 353 -20.89 -28.76 13.48
N ALA A 354 -21.53 -29.83 13.01
CA ALA A 354 -20.85 -31.10 12.75
C ALA A 354 -19.92 -30.97 11.52
N ASP A 355 -18.80 -31.69 11.52
CA ASP A 355 -17.95 -31.84 10.35
C ASP A 355 -18.73 -32.54 9.23
N THR A 356 -19.21 -31.76 8.27
CA THR A 356 -19.79 -32.26 7.02
C THR A 356 -18.68 -32.54 6.00
N GLU A 357 -18.98 -33.47 5.10
CA GLU A 357 -18.14 -33.85 3.95
C GLU A 357 -17.67 -32.60 3.18
N VAL A 358 -16.41 -32.60 2.74
CA VAL A 358 -15.77 -31.48 2.06
C VAL A 358 -16.50 -31.23 0.73
N ALA A 359 -16.87 -29.98 0.46
CA ALA A 359 -17.51 -29.62 -0.80
C ALA A 359 -16.57 -29.93 -1.97
N THR A 360 -17.12 -30.37 -3.10
CA THR A 360 -16.30 -30.70 -4.27
C THR A 360 -15.60 -29.44 -4.76
N SER A 361 -14.29 -29.52 -5.00
CA SER A 361 -13.48 -28.40 -5.52
C SER A 361 -13.02 -28.59 -6.97
N ALA A 362 -13.47 -29.67 -7.61
CA ALA A 362 -13.20 -29.98 -9.01
C ALA A 362 -14.49 -29.90 -9.84
N LEU A 363 -14.50 -29.02 -10.84
CA LEU A 363 -15.61 -28.84 -11.78
C LEU A 363 -15.22 -29.43 -13.14
N PRO A 364 -15.79 -30.60 -13.52
CA PRO A 364 -15.56 -31.17 -14.85
C PRO A 364 -16.23 -30.32 -15.93
N ILE A 365 -15.50 -30.05 -17.01
CA ILE A 365 -15.93 -29.21 -18.13
C ILE A 365 -15.75 -30.00 -19.44
N ASN A 366 -16.76 -29.95 -20.30
CA ASN A 366 -16.69 -30.48 -21.65
C ASN A 366 -16.81 -29.35 -22.66
N LEU A 367 -15.76 -29.12 -23.45
CA LEU A 367 -15.74 -28.11 -24.49
C LEU A 367 -16.63 -28.48 -25.69
N ASN A 368 -17.08 -27.46 -26.41
CA ASN A 368 -17.91 -27.66 -27.59
C ASN A 368 -17.06 -28.13 -28.78
N SER A 369 -17.56 -29.12 -29.52
CA SER A 369 -17.07 -29.43 -30.87
C SER A 369 -17.76 -28.51 -31.87
N CYS A 370 -17.19 -27.33 -32.07
CA CYS A 370 -17.73 -26.37 -33.02
C CYS A 370 -17.14 -26.65 -34.41
N SER A 371 -18.00 -26.82 -35.42
CA SER A 371 -17.55 -26.89 -36.82
C SER A 371 -16.92 -25.55 -37.21
N GLN A 372 -15.69 -25.59 -37.72
CA GLN A 372 -15.00 -24.43 -38.29
C GLN A 372 -15.74 -23.84 -39.49
#